data_AF-A0A1A2XTP8-F1
#
_entry.id   AF-A0A1A2XTP8-F1
#
_cell.length_a   1.000
_cell.length_b   1.000
_cell.length_c   1.000
_cell.angle_alpha   90.00
_cell.angle_beta   90.00
_cell.angle_gamma   90.00
#
_symmetry.space_group_name_H-M   'P 1'
#
loop_
_entity.id
_entity.type
_entity.pdbx_description
1 polymer ?
#
loop_
_entity_poly.entity_id
_entity_poly.type
_entity_poly.pdbx_seq_one_letter_code
_entity_poly.pdbx_strand_id
1 'polypeptide(L)'
;MGAAGISAAPYVDHTQWVTYEDGTSLRVYPTDTGRTEAGEPGTLRQGEHAWSEVVNRHPDADTPGMREQFLCHWQFAEFIQPGKTSWNLEPWRPVVSTLTLLANGCNPGGAEEPF
;
A
#
# COMPACT_ATOMS: atom_id res chain seq x y z
N MET A 1 0.91 -3.70 38.23
CA MET A 1 -0.32 -4.03 37.47
C MET A 1 -0.17 -3.33 36.13
N GLY A 2 0.08 -4.11 35.07
CA GLY A 2 0.52 -3.60 33.78
C GLY A 2 -0.54 -2.77 33.07
N ALA A 3 -0.14 -1.65 32.49
CA ALA A 3 -0.95 -0.97 31.49
C ALA A 3 -1.10 -1.92 30.30
N ALA A 4 -2.31 -2.42 30.08
CA ALA A 4 -2.67 -2.99 28.79
C ALA A 4 -2.51 -1.86 27.78
N GLY A 5 -1.44 -1.90 27.01
CA GLY A 5 -1.19 -0.94 25.94
C GLY A 5 -2.41 -0.94 25.03
N ILE A 6 -2.96 0.24 24.78
CA ILE A 6 -3.85 0.44 23.64
C ILE A 6 -2.98 0.06 22.44
N SER A 7 -3.19 -1.14 21.87
CA SER A 7 -2.60 -1.45 20.59
C SER A 7 -3.19 -0.40 19.64
N ALA A 8 -2.35 0.48 19.08
CA ALA A 8 -2.81 1.41 18.06
C ALA A 8 -3.58 0.60 17.02
N ALA A 9 -4.76 1.10 16.59
CA ALA A 9 -5.55 0.41 15.59
C ALA A 9 -4.67 0.16 14.35
N PRO A 10 -4.70 -1.05 13.75
CA PRO A 10 -3.88 -1.35 12.58
C PRO A 10 -4.30 -0.47 11.40
N TYR A 11 -3.36 -0.13 10.53
CA TYR A 11 -3.64 0.62 9.30
C TYR A 11 -4.08 -0.29 8.15
N VAL A 12 -3.62 -1.55 8.15
CA VAL A 12 -3.97 -2.57 7.16
C VAL A 12 -4.88 -3.59 7.80
N ASP A 13 -6.06 -3.81 7.21
CA ASP A 13 -6.99 -4.83 7.65
C ASP A 13 -6.46 -6.21 7.28
N HIS A 14 -6.35 -6.47 5.97
CA HIS A 14 -5.82 -7.70 5.42
C HIS A 14 -5.11 -7.48 4.09
N THR A 15 -4.46 -8.54 3.62
CA THR A 15 -3.74 -8.60 2.35
C THR A 15 -4.10 -9.89 1.63
N GLN A 16 -4.09 -9.86 0.30
CA GLN A 16 -4.36 -11.04 -0.51
C GLN A 16 -3.44 -11.08 -1.73
N TRP A 17 -2.62 -12.12 -1.82
CA TRP A 17 -1.93 -12.45 -3.06
C TRP A 17 -2.93 -13.02 -4.07
N VAL A 18 -2.91 -12.48 -5.28
CA VAL A 18 -3.67 -12.96 -6.44
C VAL A 18 -2.75 -13.05 -7.65
N THR A 19 -3.21 -13.73 -8.70
CA THR A 19 -2.62 -13.64 -10.03
C THR A 19 -3.55 -12.82 -10.90
N TYR A 20 -3.02 -11.77 -11.52
CA TYR A 20 -3.75 -10.90 -12.44
C TYR A 20 -2.87 -10.63 -13.67
N GLU A 21 -3.40 -10.96 -14.86
CA GLU A 21 -2.76 -10.81 -16.17
C GLU A 21 -1.25 -11.15 -16.18
N ASP A 22 -0.41 -10.11 -16.07
CA ASP A 22 1.04 -10.15 -16.24
C ASP A 22 1.82 -10.73 -15.04
N GLY A 23 1.15 -11.01 -13.92
CA GLY A 23 1.83 -11.68 -12.81
C GLY A 23 1.07 -11.71 -11.49
N THR A 24 1.83 -11.83 -10.41
CA THR A 24 1.28 -11.77 -9.05
C THR A 24 1.00 -10.32 -8.64
N SER A 25 -0.06 -10.13 -7.88
CA SER A 25 -0.42 -8.85 -7.26
C SER A 25 -0.77 -9.08 -5.79
N LEU A 26 -0.21 -8.26 -4.92
CA LEU A 26 -0.58 -8.20 -3.50
C LEU A 26 -1.59 -7.08 -3.35
N ARG A 27 -2.87 -7.45 -3.17
CA ARG A 27 -3.92 -6.50 -2.82
C ARG A 27 -3.81 -6.16 -1.34
N VAL A 28 -3.70 -4.88 -1.02
CA VAL A 28 -3.68 -4.38 0.36
C VAL A 28 -5.00 -3.67 0.65
N TYR A 29 -5.69 -4.10 1.71
CA TYR A 29 -6.97 -3.56 2.12
C TYR A 29 -6.77 -2.69 3.38
N PRO A 30 -6.84 -1.35 3.29
CA PRO A 30 -6.66 -0.48 4.45
C PRO A 30 -7.89 -0.51 5.36
N THR A 31 -7.65 -0.33 6.66
CA THR A 31 -8.73 -0.06 7.65
C THR A 31 -9.28 1.35 7.47
N ASP A 32 -10.41 1.67 8.13
CA ASP A 32 -10.92 3.05 8.17
C ASP A 32 -9.90 4.04 8.75
N THR A 33 -9.11 3.61 9.74
CA THR A 33 -7.99 4.40 10.29
C THR A 33 -6.90 4.60 9.25
N GLY A 34 -6.51 3.54 8.53
CA GLY A 34 -5.54 3.61 7.43
C GLY A 34 -5.99 4.58 6.33
N ARG A 35 -7.25 4.50 5.90
CA ARG A 35 -7.82 5.42 4.90
C ARG A 35 -7.86 6.87 5.38
N THR A 36 -8.25 7.09 6.63
CA THR A 36 -8.29 8.43 7.23
C THR A 36 -6.90 9.08 7.21
N GLU A 37 -5.87 8.36 7.68
CA GLU A 37 -4.50 8.90 7.72
C GLU A 37 -3.86 9.03 6.33
N ALA A 38 -4.16 8.10 5.41
CA ALA A 38 -3.74 8.18 4.01
C ALA A 38 -4.39 9.36 3.25
N GLY A 39 -5.58 9.79 3.67
CA GLY A 39 -6.27 10.96 3.12
C GLY A 39 -5.67 12.31 3.53
N GLU A 40 -4.80 12.34 4.53
CA GLU A 40 -4.20 13.57 5.07
C GLU A 40 -2.75 13.77 4.58
N PRO A 41 -2.33 15.02 4.28
CA PRO A 41 -0.95 15.30 3.91
C PRO A 41 0.01 15.12 5.10
N GLY A 42 1.25 14.74 4.82
CA GLY A 42 2.32 14.69 5.84
C GLY A 42 2.30 13.43 6.74
N THR A 43 1.55 12.40 6.39
CA THR A 43 1.42 11.15 7.16
C THR A 43 2.39 10.05 6.71
N LEU A 44 3.52 10.40 6.09
CA LEU A 44 4.47 9.43 5.54
C LEU A 44 4.99 8.45 6.61
N ARG A 45 5.16 8.91 7.87
CA ARG A 45 5.58 8.04 8.98
C ARG A 45 4.54 6.95 9.28
N GLN A 46 3.26 7.28 9.24
CA GLN A 46 2.16 6.33 9.36
C GLN A 46 2.16 5.37 8.16
N GLY A 47 2.42 5.88 6.95
CA GLY A 47 2.64 5.06 5.77
C GLY A 47 3.76 4.03 5.95
N GLU A 48 4.91 4.40 6.51
CA GLU A 48 5.98 3.44 6.82
C GLU A 48 5.54 2.39 7.86
N HIS A 49 4.77 2.80 8.87
CA HIS A 49 4.23 1.86 9.85
C HIS A 49 3.25 0.89 9.18
N ALA A 50 2.35 1.38 8.33
CA ALA A 50 1.42 0.56 7.57
C ALA A 50 2.16 -0.41 6.62
N TRP A 51 3.23 0.03 5.97
CA TRP A 51 4.11 -0.84 5.18
C TRP A 51 4.72 -1.96 6.04
N SER A 52 5.18 -1.64 7.25
CA SER A 52 5.70 -2.65 8.18
C SER A 52 4.65 -3.70 8.55
N GLU A 53 3.37 -3.31 8.64
CA GLU A 53 2.27 -4.27 8.86
C GLU A 53 2.07 -5.21 7.65
N VAL A 54 2.32 -4.74 6.42
CA VAL A 54 2.30 -5.58 5.22
C VAL A 54 3.45 -6.58 5.25
N VAL A 55 4.68 -6.12 5.46
CA VAL A 55 5.89 -6.99 5.48
C VAL A 55 5.86 -7.98 6.64
N ASN A 56 5.31 -7.61 7.80
CA ASN A 56 5.15 -8.55 8.92
C ASN A 56 4.21 -9.72 8.58
N ARG A 57 3.21 -9.51 7.71
CA ARG A 57 2.31 -10.57 7.22
C ARG A 57 2.92 -11.35 6.05
N HIS A 58 3.61 -10.64 5.16
CA HIS A 58 4.22 -11.17 3.94
C HIS A 58 5.66 -10.68 3.82
N PRO A 59 6.63 -11.35 4.46
CA PRO A 59 8.04 -10.98 4.35
C PRO A 59 8.56 -11.04 2.91
N ASP A 60 7.93 -11.87 2.08
CA ASP A 60 8.17 -12.01 0.64
C ASP A 60 7.68 -10.83 -0.20
N ALA A 61 6.89 -9.91 0.38
CA ALA A 61 6.48 -8.66 -0.28
C ALA A 61 7.58 -7.59 -0.29
N ASP A 62 8.65 -7.73 0.51
CA ASP A 62 9.76 -6.78 0.59
C ASP A 62 10.76 -6.95 -0.58
N THR A 63 10.22 -6.91 -1.80
CA THR A 63 11.00 -6.91 -3.03
C THR A 63 11.24 -5.48 -3.53
N PRO A 64 12.28 -5.24 -4.35
CA PRO A 64 12.53 -3.91 -4.91
C PRO A 64 11.29 -3.29 -5.56
N GLY A 65 10.94 -2.06 -5.17
CA GLY A 65 9.83 -1.29 -5.75
C GLY A 65 8.47 -1.48 -5.08
N MET A 66 8.22 -2.56 -4.35
CA MET A 66 6.90 -2.81 -3.70
C MET A 66 6.60 -1.77 -2.62
N ARG A 67 7.60 -1.42 -1.80
CA ARG A 67 7.48 -0.38 -0.78
C ARG A 67 7.16 0.98 -1.40
N GLU A 68 7.83 1.34 -2.49
CA GLU A 68 7.62 2.62 -3.16
C GLU A 68 6.23 2.69 -3.81
N GLN A 69 5.73 1.59 -4.39
CA GLN A 69 4.34 1.47 -4.85
C GLN A 69 3.37 1.70 -3.68
N PHE A 70 3.57 1.03 -2.54
CA PHE A 70 2.71 1.16 -1.36
C PHE A 70 2.67 2.59 -0.83
N LEU A 71 3.82 3.23 -0.67
CA LEU A 71 3.89 4.60 -0.17
C LEU A 71 3.32 5.62 -1.16
N CYS A 72 3.35 5.33 -2.46
CA CYS A 72 2.64 6.12 -3.44
C CYS A 72 1.12 5.99 -3.26
N HIS A 73 0.60 4.76 -3.10
CA HIS A 73 -0.83 4.55 -2.81
C HIS A 73 -1.25 5.22 -1.51
N TRP A 74 -0.47 5.07 -0.44
CA TRP A 74 -0.72 5.73 0.85
C TRP A 74 -0.88 7.25 0.71
N GLN A 75 -0.01 7.90 -0.07
CA GLN A 75 -0.02 9.36 -0.18
C GLN A 75 -1.05 9.91 -1.17
N PHE A 76 -1.45 9.11 -2.17
CA PHE A 76 -2.18 9.63 -3.33
C PHE A 76 -3.47 8.90 -3.66
N ALA A 77 -3.62 7.61 -3.34
CA ALA A 77 -4.80 6.85 -3.74
C ALA A 77 -6.07 7.42 -3.11
N GLU A 78 -6.09 7.61 -1.79
CA GLU A 78 -7.27 8.19 -1.11
C GLU A 78 -7.46 9.67 -1.45
N PHE A 79 -6.38 10.42 -1.65
CA PHE A 79 -6.45 11.84 -1.97
C PHE A 79 -7.02 12.11 -3.38
N ILE A 80 -6.64 11.29 -4.37
CA ILE A 80 -7.01 11.49 -5.79
C ILE A 80 -8.27 10.73 -6.17
N GLN A 81 -8.41 9.49 -5.69
CA GLN A 81 -9.52 8.59 -6.02
C GLN A 81 -9.96 7.82 -4.76
N PRO A 82 -10.65 8.50 -3.84
CA PRO A 82 -11.03 7.89 -2.56
C PRO A 82 -11.91 6.66 -2.73
N GLY A 83 -11.75 5.72 -1.80
CA GLY A 83 -12.61 4.54 -1.72
C GLY A 83 -12.28 3.40 -2.68
N LYS A 84 -11.08 3.38 -3.29
CA LYS A 84 -10.55 2.18 -3.96
C LYS A 84 -10.64 0.98 -3.01
N THR A 85 -11.07 -0.16 -3.55
CA THR A 85 -11.30 -1.34 -2.69
C THR A 85 -9.98 -1.84 -2.09
N SER A 86 -8.92 -1.89 -2.90
CA SER A 86 -7.57 -2.28 -2.49
C SER A 86 -6.51 -1.41 -3.16
N TRP A 87 -5.31 -1.39 -2.58
CA TRP A 87 -4.09 -0.88 -3.19
C TRP A 87 -3.24 -2.07 -3.63
N ASN A 88 -3.00 -2.20 -4.92
CA ASN A 88 -2.41 -3.39 -5.49
C ASN A 88 -0.91 -3.15 -5.71
N LEU A 89 -0.08 -4.10 -5.29
CA LEU A 89 1.38 -4.01 -5.37
C LEU A 89 1.91 -5.19 -6.17
N GLU A 90 2.71 -4.92 -7.19
CA GLU A 90 3.18 -5.95 -8.11
C GLU A 90 4.72 -6.02 -8.13
N PRO A 91 5.32 -7.18 -7.81
CA PRO A 91 6.78 -7.32 -7.77
C PRO A 91 7.42 -7.35 -9.16
N TRP A 92 6.63 -7.54 -10.21
CA TRP A 92 7.10 -7.58 -11.60
C TRP A 92 7.16 -6.20 -12.26
N ARG A 93 6.61 -5.15 -11.62
CA ARG A 93 6.67 -3.78 -12.14
C ARG A 93 8.11 -3.24 -12.09
N PRO A 94 8.49 -2.37 -13.04
CA PRO A 94 9.83 -1.82 -13.07
C PRO A 94 10.10 -0.94 -11.85
N VAL A 95 11.30 -1.08 -11.28
CA VAL A 95 11.79 -0.18 -10.23
C VAL A 95 12.11 1.18 -10.86
N VAL A 96 11.34 2.20 -10.49
CA VAL A 96 11.46 3.56 -11.03
C VAL A 96 11.45 4.60 -9.91
N SER A 97 11.71 5.86 -10.27
CA SER A 97 11.66 6.96 -9.30
C SER A 97 10.25 7.20 -8.74
N THR A 98 10.14 7.77 -7.55
CA THR A 98 8.86 8.21 -6.96
C THR A 98 8.06 9.14 -7.88
N LEU A 99 8.74 10.03 -8.61
CA LEU A 99 8.08 10.90 -9.58
C LEU A 99 7.46 10.09 -10.73
N THR A 100 8.16 9.05 -11.19
CA THR A 100 7.65 8.14 -12.23
C THR A 100 6.47 7.32 -11.73
N LEU A 101 6.49 6.85 -10.47
CA LEU A 101 5.34 6.18 -9.85
C LEU A 101 4.11 7.10 -9.87
N LEU A 102 4.25 8.32 -9.35
CA LEU A 102 3.14 9.28 -9.30
C LEU A 102 2.58 9.62 -10.69
N ALA A 103 3.46 9.82 -11.68
CA ALA A 103 3.05 10.11 -13.05
C ALA A 103 2.28 8.97 -13.74
N ASN A 104 2.32 7.75 -13.17
CA ASN A 104 1.72 6.55 -13.73
C ASN A 104 0.76 5.86 -12.74
N GLY A 105 0.07 6.62 -11.88
CA GLY A 105 -0.97 6.03 -11.01
C GLY A 105 -0.43 5.10 -9.92
N CYS A 106 0.83 5.29 -9.50
CA CYS A 106 1.57 4.50 -8.53
C CYS A 106 2.03 3.11 -8.98
N ASN A 107 1.55 2.60 -10.12
CA ASN A 107 1.81 1.24 -10.60
C ASN A 107 2.24 1.24 -12.10
N PRO A 108 3.44 1.72 -12.45
CA PRO A 108 3.89 1.82 -13.85
C PRO A 108 4.15 0.44 -14.49
N GLY A 109 4.21 0.42 -15.83
CA GLY A 109 4.81 -0.70 -16.57
C GLY A 109 3.90 -1.86 -16.94
N GLY A 110 2.58 -1.74 -16.78
CA GLY A 110 1.61 -2.76 -17.18
C GLY A 110 0.19 -2.31 -16.93
N ALA A 111 -0.80 -3.12 -17.32
CA ALA A 111 -2.20 -2.84 -17.01
C ALA A 111 -2.42 -2.75 -15.50
N GLU A 112 -3.36 -1.88 -15.10
CA GLU A 112 -3.82 -1.82 -13.72
C GLU A 112 -5.01 -2.77 -13.54
N GLU A 113 -4.96 -3.53 -12.46
CA GLU A 113 -6.11 -4.30 -12.01
C GLU A 113 -7.20 -3.32 -11.50
N PRO A 114 -8.44 -3.35 -12.02
CA PRO A 114 -9.41 -2.28 -11.80
C PRO A 114 -10.16 -2.42 -10.46
N PHE A 115 -9.82 -1.63 -9.43
CA PHE A 115 -10.55 -1.56 -8.15
C PHE A 115 -10.39 -0.23 -7.38
#